data_AF-A0A835Q3W8-F1
#
_entry.id   AF-A0A835Q3W8-F1
#
_cell.length_a   1.000
_cell.length_b   1.000
_cell.length_c   1.000
_cell.angle_alpha   90.00
_cell.angle_beta   90.00
_cell.angle_gamma   90.00
#
_symmetry.space_group_name_H-M   'P 1'
#
loop_
_entity.id
_entity.type
_entity.pdbx_description
1 polymer ?
#
loop_
_entity_poly.entity_id
_entity_poly.type
_entity_poly.pdbx_seq_one_letter_code
_entity_poly.pdbx_strand_id
1 'polypeptide(L)'
;MVELKELSNFLTVMRALREELQLLQEPGSYVGEVVKVMGKSKVLVKVHPEGKYVVDVDKSIDITKITPSTRVALRNDGYVLHLVLPSKVDPLVNLMKVEKFPDSTYDMIGGLDQQIKEIKEGVLLYGLPGTGKTLLARAVAHHTDCTFIRVSGSELVQNYIGEGSRMVRELFVMARNLLDGFEASNKIKFLMATKRIDILDQALLRPGRIDGKIEFPNPNEESRFDILKIHARKMNLMRGIDLKKVAEKMNGASGAELKAVWSEAGMFALRERRVHVTQEDFEMAVAKVMKKETEKNMSLRKLWK
;
A
#
# COMPACT_ATOMS: atom_id res chain seq x y z
N MET A 1 -19.81 -37.21 -27.93
CA MET A 1 -18.57 -36.40 -27.73
C MET A 1 -18.56 -35.60 -26.42
N VAL A 2 -19.73 -35.19 -25.87
CA VAL A 2 -19.81 -34.45 -24.60
C VAL A 2 -19.52 -35.36 -23.39
N GLU A 3 -20.11 -36.56 -23.34
CA GLU A 3 -19.92 -37.52 -22.22
C GLU A 3 -18.49 -38.04 -22.05
N LEU A 4 -17.74 -38.21 -23.15
CA LEU A 4 -16.32 -38.62 -23.10
C LEU A 4 -15.41 -37.53 -22.48
N LYS A 5 -15.74 -36.25 -22.69
CA LYS A 5 -15.03 -35.13 -22.06
C LYS A 5 -15.34 -35.06 -20.55
N GLU A 6 -16.59 -35.31 -20.16
CA GLU A 6 -16.98 -35.36 -18.75
C GLU A 6 -16.30 -36.51 -17.99
N LEU A 7 -16.22 -37.70 -18.58
CA LEU A 7 -15.51 -38.84 -17.99
C LEU A 7 -14.00 -38.59 -17.87
N SER A 8 -13.38 -37.96 -18.87
CA SER A 8 -11.97 -37.55 -18.82
C SER A 8 -11.70 -36.53 -17.72
N ASN A 9 -12.59 -35.55 -17.56
CA ASN A 9 -12.49 -34.57 -16.48
C ASN A 9 -12.65 -35.24 -15.12
N PHE A 10 -13.61 -36.16 -14.98
CA PHE A 10 -13.84 -36.90 -13.74
C PHE A 10 -12.64 -37.78 -13.35
N LEU A 11 -12.03 -38.46 -14.33
CA LEU A 11 -10.79 -39.24 -14.12
C LEU A 11 -9.60 -38.36 -13.69
N THR A 12 -9.50 -37.15 -14.25
CA THR A 12 -8.45 -36.19 -13.89
C THR A 12 -8.63 -35.71 -12.44
N VAL A 13 -9.86 -35.39 -12.05
CA VAL A 13 -10.21 -35.00 -10.67
C VAL A 13 -9.99 -36.16 -9.70
N MET A 14 -10.39 -37.39 -10.07
CA MET A 14 -10.16 -38.59 -9.24
C MET A 14 -8.68 -38.87 -9.02
N ARG A 15 -7.83 -38.66 -10.04
CA ARG A 15 -6.37 -38.79 -9.89
C ARG A 15 -5.80 -37.71 -8.97
N ALA A 16 -6.19 -36.45 -9.18
CA ALA A 16 -5.75 -35.34 -8.33
C ALA A 16 -6.14 -35.55 -6.85
N LEU A 17 -7.40 -35.93 -6.60
CA LEU A 17 -7.88 -36.23 -5.25
C LEU A 17 -7.14 -37.40 -4.61
N ARG A 18 -6.81 -38.44 -5.39
CA ARG A 18 -6.04 -39.59 -4.89
C ARG A 18 -4.60 -39.20 -4.55
N GLU A 19 -3.97 -38.34 -5.33
CA GLU A 19 -2.65 -37.79 -5.05
C GLU A 19 -2.65 -36.91 -3.79
N GLU A 20 -3.65 -36.02 -3.63
CA GLU A 20 -3.82 -35.23 -2.39
C GLU A 20 -4.02 -36.12 -1.16
N LEU A 21 -4.83 -37.17 -1.29
CA LEU A 21 -5.11 -38.09 -0.19
C LEU A 21 -3.85 -38.89 0.20
N GLN A 22 -2.98 -39.19 -0.77
CA GLN A 22 -1.69 -39.81 -0.52
C GLN A 22 -0.73 -38.85 0.19
N LEU A 23 -0.66 -37.57 -0.21
CA LEU A 23 0.13 -36.54 0.48
C LEU A 23 -0.33 -36.32 1.94
N LEU A 24 -1.63 -36.44 2.22
CA LEU A 24 -2.17 -36.35 3.58
C LEU A 24 -1.82 -37.56 4.47
N GLN A 25 -1.55 -38.71 3.87
CA GLN A 25 -1.14 -39.92 4.58
C GLN A 25 0.37 -39.98 4.84
N GLU A 26 1.17 -39.16 4.15
CA GLU A 26 2.61 -39.08 4.38
C GLU A 26 2.91 -38.49 5.77
N PRO A 27 3.91 -39.02 6.48
CA PRO A 27 4.34 -38.45 7.76
C PRO A 27 4.84 -37.02 7.58
N GLY A 28 4.68 -36.21 8.62
CA GLY A 28 5.03 -34.78 8.60
C GLY A 28 6.45 -34.54 8.09
N SER A 29 6.59 -33.59 7.18
CA SER A 29 7.89 -33.20 6.63
C SER A 29 8.69 -32.32 7.59
N TYR A 30 10.00 -32.49 7.63
CA TYR A 30 10.90 -31.60 8.36
C TYR A 30 11.13 -30.30 7.60
N VAL A 31 11.04 -29.19 8.32
CA VAL A 31 11.32 -27.86 7.75
C VAL A 31 12.78 -27.50 7.97
N GLY A 32 13.49 -27.17 6.89
CA GLY A 32 14.88 -26.72 6.94
C GLY A 32 15.14 -25.47 6.10
N GLU A 33 16.33 -24.90 6.28
CA GLU A 33 16.85 -23.78 5.49
C GLU A 33 18.09 -24.21 4.71
N VAL A 34 18.13 -23.92 3.42
CA VAL A 34 19.29 -24.22 2.57
C VAL A 34 20.47 -23.34 2.99
N VAL A 35 21.60 -23.94 3.34
CA VAL A 35 22.84 -23.21 3.64
C VAL A 35 23.64 -23.00 2.36
N LYS A 36 23.77 -24.04 1.55
CA LYS A 36 24.57 -24.02 0.32
C LYS A 36 24.15 -25.15 -0.62
N VAL A 37 24.08 -24.87 -1.92
CA VAL A 37 23.90 -25.90 -2.96
C VAL A 37 25.24 -26.59 -3.21
N MET A 38 25.28 -27.92 -3.15
CA MET A 38 26.48 -28.75 -3.30
C MET A 38 26.39 -29.63 -4.55
N GLY A 39 26.63 -29.02 -5.71
CA GLY A 39 26.64 -29.72 -7.01
C GLY A 39 25.24 -29.86 -7.62
N LYS A 40 25.04 -30.94 -8.38
CA LYS A 40 23.84 -31.15 -9.22
C LYS A 40 22.73 -31.99 -8.58
N SER A 41 22.92 -32.53 -7.39
CA SER A 41 21.91 -33.38 -6.74
C SER A 41 21.88 -33.29 -5.23
N LYS A 42 22.83 -32.57 -4.62
CA LYS A 42 22.97 -32.47 -3.17
C LYS A 42 22.90 -31.03 -2.71
N VAL A 43 22.26 -30.81 -1.58
CA VAL A 43 22.13 -29.49 -0.95
C VAL A 43 22.41 -29.63 0.54
N LEU A 44 23.15 -28.68 1.10
CA LEU A 44 23.35 -28.59 2.54
C LEU A 44 22.17 -27.83 3.14
N VAL A 45 21.38 -28.49 3.98
CA VAL A 45 20.22 -27.93 4.65
C VAL A 45 20.43 -27.93 6.16
N LYS A 46 20.05 -26.84 6.82
CA LYS A 46 20.03 -26.71 8.28
C LYS A 46 18.60 -26.96 8.76
N VAL A 47 18.41 -27.98 9.58
CA VAL A 47 17.14 -28.32 10.24
C VAL A 47 17.28 -27.93 11.71
N HIS A 48 16.33 -27.16 12.25
CA HIS A 48 16.34 -26.80 13.67
C HIS A 48 15.39 -27.74 14.43
N PRO A 49 15.81 -28.41 15.52
CA PRO A 49 17.08 -28.28 16.26
C PRO A 49 18.21 -29.25 15.83
N GLU A 50 17.96 -30.16 14.88
CA GLU A 50 18.78 -31.35 14.60
C GLU A 50 20.17 -31.08 13.99
N GLY A 51 20.40 -29.92 13.37
CA GLY A 51 21.72 -29.50 12.87
C GLY A 51 21.78 -29.32 11.35
N LYS A 52 22.90 -29.68 10.73
CA LYS A 52 23.12 -29.53 9.27
C LYS A 52 23.25 -30.89 8.60
N TYR A 53 22.49 -31.10 7.53
CA TYR A 53 22.44 -32.34 6.76
C TYR A 53 22.72 -32.07 5.30
N VAL A 54 23.47 -32.97 4.67
CA VAL A 54 23.58 -33.00 3.21
C VAL A 54 22.47 -33.89 2.70
N VAL A 55 21.53 -33.30 1.99
CA VAL A 55 20.31 -33.96 1.51
C VAL A 55 20.33 -34.07 -0.01
N ASP A 56 19.74 -35.14 -0.51
CA ASP A 56 19.49 -35.31 -1.95
C ASP A 56 18.25 -34.51 -2.37
N VAL A 57 18.28 -33.96 -3.58
CA VAL A 57 17.16 -33.21 -4.18
C VAL A 57 16.29 -34.14 -5.01
N ASP A 58 14.98 -34.09 -4.79
CA ASP A 58 14.00 -34.84 -5.59
C ASP A 58 14.02 -34.36 -7.05
N LYS A 59 13.77 -35.28 -7.99
CA LYS A 59 13.87 -35.02 -9.44
C LYS A 59 12.84 -34.01 -9.94
N SER A 60 11.79 -33.76 -9.14
CA SER A 60 10.73 -32.80 -9.41
C SER A 60 11.16 -31.33 -9.23
N ILE A 61 12.32 -31.07 -8.60
CA ILE A 61 12.73 -29.70 -8.23
C ILE A 61 13.93 -29.23 -9.05
N ASP A 62 13.77 -28.05 -9.65
CA ASP A 62 14.86 -27.35 -10.33
C ASP A 62 15.85 -26.74 -9.34
N ILE A 63 17.09 -27.25 -9.34
CA ILE A 63 18.16 -26.78 -8.44
C ILE A 63 18.55 -25.32 -8.70
N THR A 64 18.33 -24.82 -9.92
CA THR A 64 18.63 -23.42 -10.28
C THR A 64 17.77 -22.41 -9.53
N LYS A 65 16.59 -22.80 -9.07
CA LYS A 65 15.68 -21.94 -8.30
C LYS A 65 16.03 -21.90 -6.81
N ILE A 66 16.90 -22.80 -6.35
CA ILE A 66 17.29 -22.91 -4.95
C ILE A 66 18.42 -21.92 -4.66
N THR A 67 18.12 -20.89 -3.88
CA THR A 67 19.13 -19.96 -3.36
C THR A 67 19.48 -20.31 -1.92
N PRO A 68 20.69 -19.96 -1.43
CA PRO A 68 20.98 -20.01 0.00
C PRO A 68 19.92 -19.24 0.79
N SER A 69 19.56 -19.76 1.96
CA SER A 69 18.48 -19.31 2.84
C SER A 69 17.06 -19.61 2.34
N THR A 70 16.89 -20.34 1.23
CA THR A 70 15.56 -20.83 0.81
C THR A 70 15.06 -21.86 1.81
N ARG A 71 13.78 -21.75 2.16
CA ARG A 71 13.11 -22.66 3.08
C ARG A 71 12.61 -23.88 2.33
N VAL A 72 12.86 -25.08 2.84
CA VAL A 72 12.59 -26.34 2.14
C VAL A 72 11.98 -27.35 3.09
N ALA A 73 11.20 -28.29 2.54
CA ALA A 73 10.63 -29.40 3.26
C ALA A 73 11.34 -30.70 2.86
N LEU A 74 11.73 -31.46 3.87
CA LEU A 74 12.44 -32.73 3.76
C LEU A 74 11.50 -33.86 4.17
N ARG A 75 11.50 -34.98 3.43
CA ARG A 75 10.71 -36.16 3.81
C ARG A 75 11.25 -36.79 5.09
N ASN A 76 10.35 -37.36 5.91
CA ASN A 76 10.69 -38.01 7.17
C ASN A 76 11.62 -39.23 6.99
N ASP A 77 11.40 -40.03 5.95
CA ASP A 77 12.04 -41.35 5.81
C ASP A 77 13.50 -41.32 5.30
N GLY A 78 13.98 -40.16 4.85
CA GLY A 78 15.33 -40.07 4.28
C GLY A 78 15.88 -38.66 4.09
N TYR A 79 15.25 -37.65 4.69
CA TYR A 79 15.62 -36.23 4.56
C TYR A 79 15.73 -35.74 3.10
N VAL A 80 15.04 -36.39 2.15
CA VAL A 80 15.05 -35.97 0.74
C VAL A 80 14.25 -34.69 0.57
N LEU A 81 14.83 -33.70 -0.10
CA LEU A 81 14.19 -32.43 -0.40
C LEU A 81 13.15 -32.65 -1.50
N HIS A 82 11.87 -32.63 -1.14
CA HIS A 82 10.76 -32.91 -2.05
C HIS A 82 9.88 -31.68 -2.35
N LEU A 83 9.95 -30.65 -1.51
CA LEU A 83 9.19 -29.41 -1.70
C LEU A 83 10.00 -28.18 -1.27
N VAL A 84 9.98 -27.15 -2.11
CA VAL A 84 10.47 -25.82 -1.74
C VAL A 84 9.32 -25.05 -1.11
N LEU A 85 9.50 -24.60 0.12
CA LEU A 85 8.48 -23.84 0.83
C LEU A 85 8.55 -22.37 0.39
N PRO A 86 7.40 -21.67 0.30
CA PRO A 86 7.40 -20.24 0.06
C PRO A 86 8.23 -19.53 1.13
N SER A 87 8.87 -18.43 0.74
CA SER A 87 9.63 -17.59 1.65
C SER A 87 8.73 -17.15 2.80
N LYS A 88 9.23 -17.22 4.04
CA LYS A 88 8.53 -16.67 5.20
C LYS A 88 8.56 -15.15 5.06
N VAL A 89 7.50 -14.59 4.47
CA VAL A 89 7.24 -13.16 4.58
C VAL A 89 6.69 -12.95 5.98
N ASP A 90 7.30 -12.06 6.77
CA ASP A 90 6.78 -11.77 8.10
C ASP A 90 5.32 -11.29 8.00
N PRO A 91 4.40 -11.74 8.87
CA PRO A 91 3.00 -11.34 8.82
C PRO A 91 2.80 -9.82 8.82
N LEU A 92 3.69 -9.08 9.48
CA LEU A 92 3.73 -7.62 9.46
C LEU A 92 3.88 -7.05 8.06
N VAL A 93 4.71 -7.68 7.22
CA VAL A 93 4.90 -7.26 5.83
C VAL A 93 3.68 -7.59 4.99
N ASN A 94 3.00 -8.71 5.25
CA ASN A 94 1.72 -9.01 4.61
C ASN A 94 0.63 -7.99 4.98
N LEU A 95 0.62 -7.45 6.20
CA LEU A 95 -0.30 -6.36 6.58
C LEU A 95 -0.05 -5.05 5.81
N MET A 96 1.17 -4.85 5.30
CA MET A 96 1.52 -3.69 4.49
C MET A 96 1.00 -3.80 3.05
N LYS A 97 0.68 -5.02 2.59
CA LYS A 97 0.00 -5.23 1.30
C LYS A 97 -1.45 -4.79 1.45
N VAL A 98 -1.85 -3.83 0.63
CA VAL A 98 -3.24 -3.41 0.56
C VAL A 98 -3.95 -4.33 -0.44
N GLU A 99 -4.79 -5.24 0.05
CA GLU A 99 -5.54 -6.17 -0.80
C GLU A 99 -6.72 -5.53 -1.53
N LYS A 100 -7.23 -4.38 -1.05
CA LYS A 100 -8.37 -3.68 -1.67
C LYS A 100 -7.96 -2.35 -2.27
N PHE A 101 -8.26 -2.17 -3.56
CA PHE A 101 -8.10 -0.89 -4.24
C PHE A 101 -8.84 0.20 -3.45
N PRO A 102 -8.19 1.34 -3.16
CA PRO A 102 -8.87 2.45 -2.51
C PRO A 102 -9.87 3.08 -3.47
N ASP A 103 -11.11 3.33 -3.03
CA ASP A 103 -12.21 3.92 -3.86
C ASP A 103 -11.95 5.36 -4.35
N SER A 104 -10.73 5.88 -4.21
CA SER A 104 -10.39 7.25 -4.60
C SER A 104 -9.97 7.27 -6.06
N THR A 105 -10.71 7.97 -6.91
CA THR A 105 -10.35 8.22 -8.31
C THR A 105 -9.76 9.63 -8.48
N TYR A 106 -9.14 9.91 -9.62
CA TYR A 106 -8.63 11.26 -9.93
C TYR A 106 -9.74 12.33 -9.92
N ASP A 107 -10.99 11.95 -10.23
CA ASP A 107 -12.15 12.86 -10.15
C ASP A 107 -12.43 13.36 -8.72
N MET A 108 -11.84 12.72 -7.71
CA MET A 108 -11.94 13.16 -6.33
C MET A 108 -10.87 14.20 -5.95
N ILE A 109 -9.96 14.54 -6.86
CA ILE A 109 -8.85 15.45 -6.66
C ILE A 109 -9.14 16.74 -7.44
N GLY A 110 -9.41 17.85 -6.75
CA GLY A 110 -9.64 19.13 -7.38
C GLY A 110 -8.35 19.95 -7.55
N GLY A 111 -8.14 20.52 -8.73
CA GLY A 111 -7.15 21.58 -8.99
C GLY A 111 -5.68 21.16 -8.95
N LEU A 112 -5.37 19.87 -9.11
CA LEU A 112 -3.99 19.32 -9.08
C LEU A 112 -3.57 18.70 -10.43
N ASP A 113 -4.12 19.19 -11.54
CA ASP A 113 -3.92 18.59 -12.87
C ASP A 113 -2.47 18.64 -13.36
N GLN A 114 -1.71 19.67 -12.97
CA GLN A 114 -0.29 19.79 -13.30
C GLN A 114 0.52 18.71 -12.58
N GLN A 115 0.29 18.56 -11.28
CA GLN A 115 0.94 17.55 -10.45
C GLN A 115 0.62 16.13 -10.92
N ILE A 116 -0.60 15.88 -11.39
CA ILE A 116 -1.00 14.57 -11.94
C ILE A 116 -0.18 14.22 -13.19
N LYS A 117 0.09 15.19 -14.07
CA LYS A 117 0.90 14.99 -15.29
C LYS A 117 2.39 14.76 -14.99
N GLU A 118 2.88 15.30 -13.88
CA GLU A 118 4.28 15.16 -13.46
C GLU A 118 4.61 13.84 -12.76
N ILE A 119 3.61 12.99 -12.50
CA ILE A 119 3.82 11.69 -11.86
C ILE A 119 4.59 10.76 -12.82
N LYS A 120 5.89 10.61 -12.56
CA LYS A 120 6.79 9.66 -13.23
C LYS A 120 7.17 8.49 -12.29
N GLU A 121 8.07 7.62 -12.73
CA GLU A 121 8.66 6.58 -11.89
C GLU A 121 9.51 7.24 -10.77
N GLY A 122 9.30 6.89 -9.50
CA GLY A 122 10.17 7.35 -8.40
C GLY A 122 9.95 8.81 -7.98
N VAL A 123 8.73 9.14 -7.53
CA VAL A 123 8.34 10.52 -7.18
C VAL A 123 8.27 10.74 -5.67
N LEU A 124 8.76 11.88 -5.21
CA LEU A 124 8.59 12.41 -3.87
C LEU A 124 7.56 13.56 -3.87
N LEU A 125 6.44 13.33 -3.20
CA LEU A 125 5.39 14.31 -2.93
C LEU A 125 5.72 15.06 -1.64
N TYR A 126 5.86 16.38 -1.68
CA TYR A 126 6.12 17.19 -0.48
C TYR A 126 5.19 18.41 -0.36
N GLY A 127 5.09 18.99 0.83
CA GLY A 127 4.35 20.24 1.10
C GLY A 127 3.53 20.20 2.39
N LEU A 128 2.63 21.16 2.57
CA LEU A 128 1.82 21.31 3.79
C LEU A 128 0.93 20.09 4.08
N PRO A 129 0.63 19.79 5.36
CA PRO A 129 -0.28 18.71 5.73
C PRO A 129 -1.69 19.04 5.22
N GLY A 130 -2.47 18.02 4.89
CA GLY A 130 -3.86 18.20 4.46
C GLY A 130 -4.05 18.61 2.99
N THR A 131 -2.98 18.75 2.20
CA THR A 131 -3.02 19.08 0.75
C THR A 131 -3.31 17.89 -0.17
N GLY A 132 -3.56 16.68 0.38
CA GLY A 132 -4.00 15.54 -0.43
C GLY A 132 -2.91 14.62 -0.98
N LYS A 133 -1.64 14.73 -0.55
CA LYS A 133 -0.54 13.83 -0.99
C LYS A 133 -0.89 12.33 -0.94
N THR A 134 -1.44 11.87 0.19
CA THR A 134 -1.86 10.46 0.36
C THR A 134 -3.09 10.12 -0.49
N LEU A 135 -3.95 11.09 -0.77
CA LEU A 135 -5.15 10.89 -1.58
C LEU A 135 -4.76 10.71 -3.05
N LEU A 136 -3.79 11.49 -3.55
CA LEU A 136 -3.20 11.29 -4.87
C LEU A 136 -2.55 9.93 -5.02
N ALA A 137 -1.75 9.50 -4.02
CA ALA A 137 -1.14 8.16 -4.02
C ALA A 137 -2.17 7.04 -4.18
N ARG A 138 -3.33 7.18 -3.53
CA ARG A 138 -4.44 6.24 -3.64
C ARG A 138 -5.12 6.29 -5.01
N ALA A 139 -5.32 7.49 -5.57
CA ALA A 139 -5.90 7.65 -6.90
C ALA A 139 -5.05 7.07 -8.02
N VAL A 140 -3.72 7.25 -7.93
CA VAL A 140 -2.77 6.61 -8.85
C VAL A 140 -2.91 5.10 -8.80
N ALA A 141 -2.92 4.52 -7.59
CA ALA A 141 -3.04 3.07 -7.41
C ALA A 141 -4.33 2.49 -8.01
N HIS A 142 -5.46 3.21 -7.89
CA HIS A 142 -6.74 2.79 -8.48
C HIS A 142 -6.73 2.88 -10.00
N HIS A 143 -6.06 3.86 -10.60
CA HIS A 143 -6.06 4.02 -12.06
C HIS A 143 -5.05 3.09 -12.75
N THR A 144 -3.98 2.69 -12.07
CA THR A 144 -2.92 1.86 -12.68
C THR A 144 -3.13 0.35 -12.48
N ASP A 145 -4.22 -0.09 -11.85
CA ASP A 145 -4.50 -1.51 -11.50
C ASP A 145 -3.26 -2.25 -10.95
N CYS A 146 -2.44 -1.54 -10.18
CA CYS A 146 -1.18 -2.05 -9.65
C CYS A 146 -1.40 -2.59 -8.23
N THR A 147 -0.62 -3.61 -7.84
CA THR A 147 -0.59 -4.03 -6.43
C THR A 147 -0.02 -2.91 -5.56
N PHE A 148 -0.84 -2.37 -4.67
CA PHE A 148 -0.45 -1.25 -3.82
C PHE A 148 0.09 -1.75 -2.47
N ILE A 149 1.36 -1.42 -2.19
CA ILE A 149 1.99 -1.71 -0.90
C ILE A 149 2.13 -0.38 -0.16
N ARG A 150 1.49 -0.28 1.01
CA ARG A 150 1.56 0.92 1.85
C ARG A 150 2.46 0.65 3.04
N VAL A 151 3.51 1.46 3.16
CA VAL A 151 4.44 1.41 4.29
C VAL A 151 4.45 2.76 4.95
N SER A 152 4.28 2.80 6.27
CA SER A 152 4.57 4.00 7.04
C SER A 152 6.04 4.02 7.44
N GLY A 153 6.72 5.16 7.29
CA GLY A 153 8.13 5.27 7.73
C GLY A 153 8.32 4.96 9.22
N SER A 154 7.31 5.21 10.05
CA SER A 154 7.32 4.87 11.47
C SER A 154 7.24 3.36 11.75
N GLU A 155 6.68 2.56 10.84
CA GLU A 155 6.60 1.09 10.98
C GLU A 155 7.97 0.43 10.76
N LEU A 156 8.88 1.10 10.04
CA LEU A 156 10.24 0.61 9.79
C LEU A 156 11.19 0.83 10.97
N VAL A 157 10.81 1.64 11.95
CA VAL A 157 11.59 1.89 13.16
C VAL A 157 11.19 0.86 14.21
N GLN A 158 12.13 -0.03 14.55
CA GLN A 158 11.90 -1.13 15.50
C GLN A 158 12.86 -1.02 16.70
N ASN A 159 12.46 -1.59 17.83
CA ASN A 159 13.25 -1.58 19.07
C ASN A 159 14.52 -2.44 18.96
N TYR A 160 14.49 -3.48 18.12
CA TYR A 160 15.63 -4.38 17.95
C TYR A 160 16.51 -3.95 16.78
N ILE A 161 17.83 -3.92 17.04
CA ILE A 161 18.84 -3.54 16.06
C ILE A 161 18.81 -4.53 14.89
N GLY A 162 18.76 -4.00 13.66
CA GLY A 162 18.77 -4.79 12.43
C GLY A 162 17.39 -5.30 11.98
N GLU A 163 16.37 -5.24 12.83
CA GLU A 163 15.00 -5.66 12.48
C GLU A 163 14.40 -4.76 11.40
N GLY A 164 14.57 -3.43 11.50
CA GLY A 164 14.11 -2.50 10.47
C GLY A 164 14.75 -2.78 9.10
N SER A 165 16.06 -3.06 9.06
CA SER A 165 16.74 -3.43 7.80
C SER A 165 16.27 -4.77 7.24
N ARG A 166 15.96 -5.73 8.10
CA ARG A 166 15.37 -7.01 7.69
C ARG A 166 13.97 -6.80 7.09
N MET A 167 13.12 -6.01 7.75
CA MET A 167 11.76 -5.71 7.28
C MET A 167 11.78 -5.04 5.90
N VAL A 168 12.68 -4.08 5.68
CA VAL A 168 12.85 -3.46 4.36
C VAL A 168 13.21 -4.53 3.31
N ARG A 169 14.18 -5.40 3.59
CA ARG A 169 14.57 -6.47 2.65
C ARG A 169 13.40 -7.41 2.34
N GLU A 170 12.66 -7.83 3.36
CA GLU A 170 11.50 -8.71 3.18
C GLU A 170 10.39 -8.04 2.36
N LEU A 171 10.17 -6.74 2.53
CA LEU A 171 9.21 -5.99 1.71
C LEU A 171 9.60 -5.96 0.23
N PHE A 172 10.89 -5.77 -0.08
CA PHE A 172 11.38 -5.86 -1.45
C PHE A 172 11.27 -7.27 -2.04
N VAL A 173 11.50 -8.31 -1.22
CA VAL A 173 11.31 -9.71 -1.64
C VAL A 173 9.84 -9.99 -1.92
N MET A 174 8.94 -9.56 -1.03
CA MET A 174 7.50 -9.67 -1.22
C MET A 174 7.04 -8.97 -2.50
N ALA A 175 7.50 -7.73 -2.73
CA ALA A 175 7.16 -6.97 -3.94
C ALA A 175 7.64 -7.68 -5.21
N ARG A 176 8.83 -8.30 -5.21
CA ARG A 176 9.33 -9.09 -6.35
C ARG A 176 8.54 -10.37 -6.56
N ASN A 177 8.21 -11.10 -5.50
CA ASN A 177 7.42 -12.33 -5.60
C ASN A 177 6.01 -12.06 -6.19
N LEU A 178 5.44 -10.88 -5.94
CA LEU A 178 4.19 -10.45 -6.55
C LEU A 178 4.33 -10.09 -8.03
N LEU A 179 5.53 -9.72 -8.49
CA LEU A 179 5.83 -9.38 -9.88
C LEU A 179 6.15 -10.59 -10.75
N ASP A 180 6.57 -11.72 -10.18
CA ASP A 180 6.95 -12.95 -10.93
C ASP A 180 5.76 -13.66 -11.65
N GLY A 181 4.64 -12.96 -11.86
CA GLY A 181 3.56 -13.34 -12.77
C GLY A 181 3.82 -12.87 -14.21
N PHE A 182 4.41 -13.74 -15.04
CA PHE A 182 4.35 -13.81 -16.51
C PHE A 182 4.50 -12.58 -17.44
N GLU A 183 4.83 -11.36 -16.97
CA GLU A 183 5.12 -10.23 -17.87
C GLU A 183 6.43 -9.49 -17.56
N ALA A 184 7.17 -9.15 -18.63
CA ALA A 184 8.54 -8.60 -18.60
C ALA A 184 8.65 -7.13 -18.14
N SER A 185 7.57 -6.52 -17.65
CA SER A 185 7.55 -5.14 -17.13
C SER A 185 7.72 -5.12 -15.60
N ASN A 186 8.74 -5.79 -15.09
CA ASN A 186 9.05 -5.89 -13.66
C ASN A 186 9.68 -4.58 -13.11
N LYS A 187 8.92 -3.49 -13.13
CA LYS A 187 9.33 -2.20 -12.58
C LYS A 187 8.56 -1.88 -11.31
N ILE A 188 9.22 -2.02 -10.16
CA ILE A 188 8.73 -1.48 -8.89
C ILE A 188 8.81 0.04 -8.97
N LYS A 189 7.66 0.72 -8.87
CA LYS A 189 7.58 2.18 -8.81
C LYS A 189 7.50 2.64 -7.36
N PHE A 190 8.25 3.68 -7.02
CA PHE A 190 8.22 4.28 -5.69
C PHE A 190 7.44 5.59 -5.70
N LEU A 191 6.54 5.73 -4.73
CA LEU A 191 5.88 6.99 -4.41
C LEU A 191 6.11 7.29 -2.94
N MET A 192 6.80 8.39 -2.67
CA MET A 192 7.12 8.83 -1.31
C MET A 192 6.33 10.08 -1.00
N ALA A 193 5.87 10.23 0.24
CA ALA A 193 5.20 11.44 0.70
C ALA A 193 5.83 11.95 1.99
N THR A 194 6.21 13.22 2.03
CA THR A 194 6.73 13.88 3.23
C THR A 194 6.05 15.24 3.46
N LYS A 195 5.97 15.66 4.71
CA LYS A 195 5.62 17.06 5.05
C LYS A 195 6.84 17.99 4.91
N ARG A 196 8.03 17.44 5.15
CA ARG A 196 9.29 18.17 5.31
C ARG A 196 10.36 17.50 4.46
N ILE A 197 10.71 18.14 3.34
CA ILE A 197 11.79 17.67 2.46
C ILE A 197 13.18 18.02 3.00
N ASP A 198 13.26 19.04 3.85
CA ASP A 198 14.47 19.54 4.50
C ASP A 198 15.12 18.56 5.48
N ILE A 199 14.33 17.63 6.04
CA ILE A 199 14.84 16.60 6.97
C ILE A 199 15.43 15.40 6.21
N LEU A 200 15.11 15.22 4.92
CA LEU A 200 15.57 14.07 4.16
C LEU A 200 17.05 14.18 3.81
N ASP A 201 17.74 13.04 3.86
CA ASP A 201 19.14 12.94 3.44
C ASP A 201 19.28 13.33 1.96
N GLN A 202 20.17 14.28 1.68
CA GLN A 202 20.48 14.75 0.34
C GLN A 202 20.99 13.62 -0.56
N ALA A 203 21.56 12.55 0.00
CA ALA A 203 21.94 11.35 -0.75
C ALA A 203 20.75 10.65 -1.41
N LEU A 204 19.54 10.73 -0.84
CA LEU A 204 18.31 10.19 -1.46
C LEU A 204 17.81 11.07 -2.60
N LEU A 205 18.08 12.37 -2.53
CA LEU A 205 17.62 13.38 -3.49
C LEU A 205 18.52 13.50 -4.74
N ARG A 206 19.58 12.69 -4.83
CA ARG A 206 20.47 12.67 -6.00
C ARG A 206 19.76 12.01 -7.19
N PRO A 207 20.00 12.52 -8.41
CA PRO A 207 19.47 11.92 -9.64
C PRO A 207 19.83 10.43 -9.77
N GLY A 208 18.90 9.61 -10.25
CA GLY A 208 19.01 8.15 -10.32
C GLY A 208 18.48 7.41 -9.08
N ARG A 209 17.95 8.13 -8.08
CA ARG A 209 17.23 7.55 -6.92
C ARG A 209 15.81 8.08 -6.81
N ILE A 210 15.67 9.39 -6.63
CA ILE A 210 14.39 10.11 -6.60
C ILE A 210 14.47 11.18 -7.68
N ASP A 211 13.88 10.89 -8.84
CA ASP A 211 13.99 11.76 -10.02
C ASP A 211 12.88 12.83 -10.05
N GLY A 212 11.69 12.50 -9.56
CA GLY A 212 10.56 13.44 -9.51
C GLY A 212 10.36 14.04 -8.12
N LYS A 213 10.28 15.37 -8.02
CA LYS A 213 9.88 16.08 -6.80
C LYS A 213 8.66 16.93 -7.14
N ILE A 214 7.52 16.62 -6.53
CA ILE A 214 6.27 17.32 -6.78
C ILE A 214 5.86 18.06 -5.51
N GLU A 215 5.69 19.37 -5.66
CA GLU A 215 5.24 20.25 -4.58
C GLU A 215 3.71 20.35 -4.55
N PHE A 216 3.16 20.27 -3.33
CA PHE A 216 1.75 20.49 -3.05
C PHE A 216 1.59 21.82 -2.32
N PRO A 217 1.33 22.91 -3.05
CA PRO A 217 0.97 24.18 -2.45
C PRO A 217 -0.42 24.12 -1.81
N ASN A 218 -0.79 25.17 -1.08
CA ASN A 218 -2.17 25.35 -0.67
C ASN A 218 -3.07 25.60 -1.89
N PRO A 219 -4.33 25.12 -1.87
CA PRO A 219 -5.23 25.24 -3.00
C PRO A 219 -5.63 26.71 -3.27
N ASN A 220 -5.59 27.11 -4.53
CA ASN A 220 -6.09 28.40 -5.02
C ASN A 220 -7.61 28.48 -4.93
N GLU A 221 -8.19 29.68 -5.04
CA GLU A 221 -9.66 29.89 -4.98
C GLU A 221 -10.44 28.98 -5.95
N GLU A 222 -9.96 28.87 -7.19
CA GLU A 222 -10.54 27.98 -8.20
C GLU A 222 -10.42 26.51 -7.78
N SER A 223 -9.23 26.07 -7.33
CA SER A 223 -9.01 24.71 -6.83
C SER A 223 -9.89 24.39 -5.61
N ARG A 224 -10.11 25.35 -4.71
CA ARG A 224 -11.00 25.20 -3.54
C ARG A 224 -12.44 25.01 -4.00
N PHE A 225 -12.90 25.78 -4.99
CA PHE A 225 -14.21 25.62 -5.58
C PHE A 225 -14.40 24.24 -6.21
N ASP A 226 -13.40 23.74 -6.94
CA ASP A 226 -13.44 22.41 -7.54
C ASP A 226 -13.51 21.30 -6.47
N ILE A 227 -12.71 21.41 -5.41
CA ILE A 227 -12.77 20.47 -4.27
C ILE A 227 -14.17 20.47 -3.63
N LEU A 228 -14.76 21.64 -3.40
CA LEU A 228 -16.11 21.75 -2.85
C LEU A 228 -17.16 21.15 -3.80
N LYS A 229 -17.02 21.37 -5.11
CA LYS A 229 -17.91 20.81 -6.14
C LYS A 229 -17.83 19.28 -6.24
N ILE A 230 -16.65 18.70 -6.01
CA ILE A 230 -16.47 17.24 -5.95
C ILE A 230 -17.21 16.67 -4.73
N HIS A 231 -17.02 17.28 -3.56
CA HIS A 231 -17.68 16.85 -2.33
C HIS A 231 -19.20 17.06 -2.34
N ALA A 232 -19.68 18.06 -3.08
CA ALA A 232 -21.10 18.30 -3.34
C ALA A 232 -21.85 17.09 -3.89
N ARG A 233 -21.21 16.25 -4.70
CA ARG A 233 -21.85 15.06 -5.30
C ARG A 233 -22.31 14.03 -4.27
N LYS A 234 -21.74 14.03 -3.06
CA LYS A 234 -22.03 13.05 -2.02
C LYS A 234 -23.15 13.47 -1.06
N MET A 235 -23.78 14.63 -1.28
CA MET A 235 -24.66 15.25 -0.29
C MET A 235 -25.88 15.93 -0.90
N ASN A 236 -26.95 15.97 -0.12
CA ASN A 236 -28.20 16.63 -0.51
C ASN A 236 -28.14 18.13 -0.17
N LEU A 237 -27.89 18.95 -1.18
CA LEU A 237 -27.82 20.40 -1.08
C LEU A 237 -29.16 21.05 -1.41
N MET A 238 -29.49 22.14 -0.72
CA MET A 238 -30.59 23.01 -1.14
C MET A 238 -30.25 23.68 -2.50
N ARG A 239 -31.27 23.93 -3.32
CA ARG A 239 -31.08 24.64 -4.61
C ARG A 239 -30.67 26.09 -4.35
N GLY A 240 -29.62 26.56 -5.04
CA GLY A 240 -29.15 27.95 -4.96
C GLY A 240 -27.99 28.23 -4.01
N ILE A 241 -27.25 27.20 -3.56
CA ILE A 241 -26.05 27.38 -2.73
C ILE A 241 -24.89 27.94 -3.55
N ASP A 242 -24.31 29.05 -3.07
CA ASP A 242 -23.17 29.72 -3.70
C ASP A 242 -21.85 29.17 -3.12
N LEU A 243 -21.35 28.08 -3.72
CA LEU A 243 -20.07 27.48 -3.31
C LEU A 243 -18.87 28.42 -3.51
N LYS A 244 -18.96 29.38 -4.43
CA LYS A 244 -17.89 30.38 -4.66
C LYS A 244 -17.68 31.28 -3.44
N LYS A 245 -18.77 31.80 -2.85
CA LYS A 245 -18.71 32.62 -1.62
C LYS A 245 -18.12 31.85 -0.44
N VAL A 246 -18.40 30.55 -0.35
CA VAL A 246 -17.81 29.67 0.68
C VAL A 246 -16.30 29.53 0.44
N ALA A 247 -15.86 29.32 -0.80
CA ALA A 247 -14.45 29.19 -1.15
C ALA A 247 -13.63 30.47 -0.87
N GLU A 248 -14.22 31.65 -1.08
CA GLU A 248 -13.64 32.97 -0.76
C GLU A 248 -13.48 33.16 0.76
N LYS A 249 -14.47 32.75 1.56
CA LYS A 249 -14.37 32.79 3.03
C LYS A 249 -13.32 31.82 3.58
N MET A 250 -12.88 30.84 2.78
CA MET A 250 -11.91 29.81 3.17
C MET A 250 -10.48 30.10 2.70
N ASN A 251 -10.03 31.34 2.87
CA ASN A 251 -8.69 31.75 2.48
C ASN A 251 -7.60 31.01 3.27
N GLY A 252 -6.66 30.40 2.53
CA GLY A 252 -5.54 29.64 3.10
C GLY A 252 -5.89 28.23 3.58
N ALA A 253 -7.15 27.79 3.43
CA ALA A 253 -7.58 26.48 3.91
C ALA A 253 -6.93 25.33 3.14
N SER A 254 -6.59 24.24 3.84
CA SER A 254 -6.09 23.00 3.25
C SER A 254 -7.23 22.13 2.67
N GLY A 255 -6.89 21.19 1.79
CA GLY A 255 -7.85 20.21 1.24
C GLY A 255 -8.57 19.40 2.32
N ALA A 256 -7.88 19.09 3.43
CA ALA A 256 -8.46 18.40 4.57
C ALA A 256 -9.46 19.28 5.35
N GLU A 257 -9.21 20.58 5.47
CA GLU A 257 -10.15 21.52 6.08
C GLU A 257 -11.38 21.74 5.21
N LEU A 258 -11.23 21.83 3.89
CA LEU A 258 -12.37 21.87 2.96
C LEU A 258 -13.29 20.66 3.15
N LYS A 259 -12.70 19.47 3.27
CA LYS A 259 -13.45 18.25 3.60
C LYS A 259 -14.07 18.28 5.00
N ALA A 260 -13.39 18.89 5.98
CA ALA A 260 -13.90 19.03 7.34
C ALA A 260 -15.10 19.98 7.40
N VAL A 261 -15.04 21.13 6.71
CA VAL A 261 -16.18 22.06 6.58
C VAL A 261 -17.37 21.36 5.97
N TRP A 262 -17.15 20.56 4.92
CA TRP A 262 -18.22 19.76 4.30
C TRP A 262 -18.89 18.81 5.28
N SER A 263 -18.10 18.11 6.09
CA SER A 263 -18.59 17.15 7.07
C SER A 263 -19.31 17.83 8.25
N GLU A 264 -18.80 18.97 8.70
CA GLU A 264 -19.41 19.76 9.78
C GLU A 264 -20.74 20.39 9.35
N ALA A 265 -20.84 20.92 8.12
CA ALA A 265 -22.10 21.45 7.58
C ALA A 265 -23.20 20.37 7.56
N GLY A 266 -22.85 19.14 7.20
CA GLY A 266 -23.77 18.00 7.30
C GLY A 266 -24.18 17.64 8.72
N MET A 267 -23.25 17.76 9.66
CA MET A 267 -23.55 17.51 11.06
C MET A 267 -24.50 18.57 11.63
N PHE A 268 -24.40 19.84 11.22
CA PHE A 268 -25.35 20.89 11.61
C PHE A 268 -26.75 20.61 11.07
N ALA A 269 -26.87 20.31 9.78
CA ALA A 269 -28.14 19.91 9.19
C ALA A 269 -28.76 18.69 9.91
N LEU A 270 -27.95 17.68 10.22
CA LEU A 270 -28.39 16.48 10.92
C LEU A 270 -28.86 16.75 12.36
N ARG A 271 -28.16 17.62 13.11
CA ARG A 271 -28.59 18.03 14.47
C ARG A 271 -29.96 18.68 14.47
N GLU A 272 -30.25 19.46 13.43
CA GLU A 272 -31.53 20.14 13.26
C GLU A 272 -32.56 19.24 12.54
N ARG A 273 -32.27 17.94 12.41
CA ARG A 273 -33.10 16.91 11.77
C ARG A 273 -33.50 17.27 10.33
N ARG A 274 -32.67 18.02 9.62
CA ARG A 274 -32.86 18.35 8.20
C ARG A 274 -32.08 17.38 7.31
N VAL A 275 -32.66 17.07 6.15
CA VAL A 275 -32.02 16.24 5.11
C VAL A 275 -31.25 17.09 4.09
N HIS A 276 -31.57 18.39 4.01
CA HIS A 276 -30.94 19.33 3.09
C HIS A 276 -30.06 20.31 3.86
N VAL A 277 -28.86 20.54 3.35
CA VAL A 277 -27.92 21.55 3.90
C VAL A 277 -28.24 22.91 3.32
N THR A 278 -28.17 23.95 4.14
CA THR A 278 -28.38 25.35 3.75
C THR A 278 -27.08 26.14 3.70
N GLN A 279 -27.11 27.37 3.15
CA GLN A 279 -25.94 28.26 3.14
C GLN A 279 -25.47 28.61 4.56
N GLU A 280 -26.40 28.78 5.51
CA GLU A 280 -26.08 29.13 6.90
C GLU A 280 -25.27 28.02 7.58
N ASP A 281 -25.59 26.75 7.30
CA ASP A 281 -24.85 25.59 7.81
C ASP A 281 -23.38 25.62 7.36
N PHE A 282 -23.11 26.03 6.11
CA PHE A 282 -21.75 26.21 5.61
C PHE A 282 -21.03 27.35 6.31
N GLU A 283 -21.69 28.48 6.56
CA GLU A 283 -21.08 29.61 7.24
C GLU A 283 -20.73 29.27 8.70
N MET A 284 -21.62 28.58 9.40
CA MET A 284 -21.36 28.05 10.75
C MET A 284 -20.21 27.04 10.75
N ALA A 285 -20.15 26.16 9.75
CA ALA A 285 -19.08 25.17 9.61
C ALA A 285 -17.72 25.83 9.35
N VAL A 286 -17.65 26.82 8.45
CA VAL A 286 -16.41 27.58 8.18
C VAL A 286 -15.93 28.28 9.45
N ALA A 287 -16.82 28.98 10.15
CA ALA A 287 -16.47 29.68 11.39
C ALA A 287 -15.92 28.74 12.46
N LYS A 288 -16.47 27.53 12.57
CA LYS A 288 -16.03 26.51 13.54
C LYS A 288 -14.67 25.91 13.18
N VAL A 289 -14.45 25.57 11.90
CA VAL A 289 -13.20 24.94 11.44
C VAL A 289 -12.04 25.93 11.50
N MET A 290 -12.25 27.18 11.08
CA MET A 290 -11.22 28.23 11.12
C MET A 290 -10.82 28.61 12.55
N LYS A 291 -11.78 28.64 13.49
CA LYS A 291 -11.47 28.87 14.92
C LYS A 291 -10.56 27.80 15.51
N LYS A 292 -10.83 26.51 15.23
CA LYS A 292 -9.99 25.38 15.70
C LYS A 292 -8.53 25.50 15.24
N GLU A 293 -8.31 25.97 14.03
CA GLU A 293 -6.95 26.14 13.50
C GLU A 293 -6.25 27.35 14.12
N THR A 294 -6.99 28.44 14.31
CA THR A 294 -6.48 29.65 14.98
C THR A 294 -6.06 29.33 16.42
N GLU A 295 -6.83 28.52 17.14
CA GLU A 295 -6.50 28.03 18.48
C GLU A 295 -5.28 27.11 18.50
N LYS A 296 -5.12 26.21 17.53
CA LYS A 296 -3.91 25.38 17.35
C LYS A 296 -2.66 26.22 17.05
N ASN A 297 -2.77 27.19 16.16
CA ASN A 297 -1.67 28.08 15.82
C ASN A 297 -1.33 29.04 16.98
N MET A 298 -2.33 29.47 17.74
CA MET A 298 -2.15 30.33 18.93
C MET A 298 -1.53 29.57 20.10
N SER A 299 -1.91 28.30 20.33
CA SER A 299 -1.28 27.43 21.33
C SER A 299 0.17 27.11 20.97
N LEU A 300 0.47 26.84 19.69
CA LEU A 300 1.86 26.72 19.22
C LEU A 300 2.65 28.02 19.44
N ARG A 301 2.08 29.20 19.19
CA ARG A 301 2.77 30.47 19.50
C ARG A 301 2.95 30.75 20.99
N LYS A 302 2.02 30.32 21.84
CA LYS A 302 2.13 30.47 23.31
C LYS A 302 3.17 29.55 23.93
N LEU A 303 3.43 28.39 23.33
CA LEU A 303 4.49 27.46 23.75
C LEU A 303 5.91 27.98 23.47
N TRP A 304 6.05 29.03 22.67
CA TRP A 304 7.32 29.66 22.30
C TRP A 304 7.52 31.03 22.98
N LYS A 305 6.75 31.30 24.05
CA LYS A 305 7.00 32.40 24.99
C LYS A 305 7.42 31.85 26.34
#